data_AF-A0A352X7H0-F1
#
_entry.id   AF-A0A352X7H0-F1
#
_cell.length_a   1.000
_cell.length_b   1.000
_cell.length_c   1.000
_cell.angle_alpha   90.00
_cell.angle_beta   90.00
_cell.angle_gamma   90.00
#
_symmetry.space_group_name_H-M   'P 1'
#
loop_
_entity.id
_entity.type
_entity.pdbx_description
1 polymer ?
#
loop_
_entity_poly.entity_id
_entity_poly.type
_entity_poly.pdbx_seq_one_letter_code
_entity_poly.pdbx_strand_id
1 'polypeptide(L)'
;MKISQNCLDLIKKWEGLRLKAYKDPVGIPTIGYGTIRYPNGQKVQIGDTITQQEAEAFLQLECDEVAEKVSKLVSGIALNQNQFDAVVSLCYNIG
;
A
#
# COMPACT_ATOMS: atom_id res chain seq x y z
N MET A 1 -13.72 8.91 1.02
CA MET A 1 -14.03 7.88 0.01
C MET A 1 -13.25 6.62 0.35
N LYS A 2 -13.62 5.45 -0.18
CA LYS A 2 -12.82 4.23 -0.06
C LYS A 2 -12.12 3.97 -1.38
N ILE A 3 -10.98 3.27 -1.35
CA ILE A 3 -10.30 2.85 -2.57
C ILE A 3 -11.15 1.84 -3.33
N SER A 4 -11.02 1.81 -4.65
CA SER A 4 -11.60 0.75 -5.48
C SER A 4 -10.64 -0.42 -5.67
N GLN A 5 -11.15 -1.54 -6.19
CA GLN A 5 -10.30 -2.65 -6.63
C GLN A 5 -9.31 -2.21 -7.72
N ASN A 6 -9.70 -1.28 -8.60
CA ASN A 6 -8.81 -0.76 -9.64
C ASN A 6 -7.62 -0.01 -9.04
N CYS A 7 -7.80 0.65 -7.89
CA CYS A 7 -6.69 1.30 -7.17
C CYS A 7 -5.66 0.27 -6.72
N LEU A 8 -6.11 -0.83 -6.10
CA LEU A 8 -5.24 -1.90 -5.66
C LEU A 8 -4.53 -2.55 -6.84
N ASP A 9 -5.26 -2.87 -7.91
CA ASP A 9 -4.70 -3.52 -9.09
C ASP A 9 -3.66 -2.62 -9.77
N LEU A 10 -3.88 -1.29 -9.77
CA LEU A 10 -2.91 -0.31 -10.26
C LEU A 10 -1.63 -0.34 -9.41
N ILE A 11 -1.74 -0.30 -8.08
CA ILE A 11 -0.57 -0.33 -7.19
C ILE A 11 0.18 -1.65 -7.32
N LYS A 12 -0.53 -2.79 -7.29
CA LYS A 12 0.05 -4.13 -7.47
C LYS A 12 0.86 -4.25 -8.76
N LYS A 13 0.37 -3.64 -9.84
CA LYS A 13 1.04 -3.64 -11.16
C LYS A 13 2.41 -2.96 -11.12
N TRP A 14 2.57 -1.89 -10.34
CA TRP A 14 3.81 -1.13 -10.27
C TRP A 14 4.78 -1.64 -9.20
N GLU A 15 4.26 -2.01 -8.03
CA GLU A 15 5.09 -2.47 -6.90
C GLU A 15 5.64 -3.90 -7.13
N GLY A 16 4.81 -4.77 -7.70
CA GLY A 16 5.12 -6.20 -7.84
C GLY A 16 5.07 -6.95 -6.50
N LEU A 17 4.90 -8.28 -6.57
CA LEU A 17 4.73 -9.13 -5.39
C LEU A 17 6.03 -9.83 -5.01
N ARG A 18 6.47 -9.68 -3.75
CA ARG A 18 7.57 -10.48 -3.17
C ARG A 18 7.17 -11.17 -1.87
N LEU A 19 7.00 -12.49 -1.93
CA LEU A 19 6.55 -13.31 -0.80
C LEU A 19 7.65 -13.63 0.23
N LYS A 20 8.89 -13.26 -0.06
CA LYS A 20 10.04 -13.38 0.86
C LYS A 20 10.63 -12.01 1.10
N ALA A 21 10.93 -11.71 2.35
CA ALA A 21 11.54 -10.44 2.71
C ALA A 21 12.87 -10.25 1.96
N TYR A 22 13.05 -9.04 1.46
CA TYR A 22 14.24 -8.61 0.72
C TYR A 22 14.67 -7.23 1.22
N LYS A 23 15.90 -6.84 0.92
CA LYS A 23 16.32 -5.45 1.13
C LYS A 23 15.97 -4.64 -0.12
N ASP A 24 15.25 -3.55 0.07
CA ASP A 24 15.04 -2.55 -0.97
C ASP A 24 16.38 -1.87 -1.37
N PRO A 25 16.40 -0.97 -2.38
CA PRO A 25 17.62 -0.31 -2.83
C PRO A 25 18.34 0.53 -1.75
N VAL A 26 17.66 0.93 -0.68
CA VAL A 26 18.24 1.70 0.43
C VAL A 26 18.54 0.84 1.67
N GLY A 27 18.32 -0.47 1.58
CA GLY A 27 18.69 -1.46 2.59
C GLY A 27 17.61 -1.78 3.63
N ILE A 28 16.37 -1.30 3.46
CA ILE A 28 15.26 -1.54 4.37
C ILE A 28 14.66 -2.92 4.06
N PRO A 29 14.43 -3.79 5.07
CA PRO A 29 13.67 -5.02 4.88
C PRO A 29 12.23 -4.72 4.46
N THR A 30 11.84 -5.27 3.31
CA THR A 30 10.56 -5.05 2.64
C THR A 30 9.98 -6.40 2.20
N ILE A 31 8.66 -6.54 2.21
CA ILE A 31 7.95 -7.75 1.78
C ILE A 31 6.59 -7.39 1.14
N GLY A 32 5.97 -8.33 0.43
CA GLY A 32 4.67 -8.11 -0.21
C GLY A 32 4.76 -7.09 -1.33
N TYR A 33 3.95 -6.03 -1.23
CA TYR A 33 3.86 -4.91 -2.17
C TYR A 33 4.50 -3.62 -1.63
N GLY A 34 5.56 -3.74 -0.81
CA GLY A 34 6.23 -2.56 -0.23
C GLY A 34 6.11 -2.44 1.30
N THR A 35 5.49 -3.41 1.96
CA THR A 35 5.32 -3.43 3.42
C THR A 35 6.68 -3.50 4.12
N ILE A 36 6.95 -2.52 5.00
CA ILE A 36 8.16 -2.45 5.87
C ILE A 36 7.82 -2.67 7.35
N ARG A 37 6.53 -2.56 7.70
CA ARG A 37 5.97 -2.81 9.02
C ARG A 37 4.64 -3.50 8.88
N TYR A 38 4.44 -4.58 9.62
CA TYR A 38 3.18 -5.31 9.66
C TYR A 38 2.11 -4.52 10.42
N PRO A 39 0.81 -4.87 10.26
CA PRO A 39 -0.30 -4.23 10.98
C PRO A 39 -0.16 -4.24 12.52
N ASN A 40 0.58 -5.21 13.06
CA ASN A 40 0.87 -5.29 14.49
C ASN A 40 2.02 -4.37 14.95
N GLY A 41 2.58 -3.55 14.06
CA GLY A 41 3.66 -2.60 14.32
C GLY A 41 5.08 -3.19 14.23
N GLN A 42 5.23 -4.50 14.09
CA GLN A 42 6.54 -5.15 13.96
C GLN A 42 7.18 -4.79 12.61
N LYS A 43 8.49 -4.52 12.61
CA LYS A 43 9.25 -4.33 11.38
C LYS A 43 9.46 -5.66 10.68
N VAL A 44 9.37 -5.67 9.35
CA VAL A 44 9.77 -6.82 8.53
C VAL A 44 11.22 -7.20 8.84
N GLN A 45 11.49 -8.49 8.94
CA GLN A 45 12.83 -9.03 9.14
C GLN A 45 13.26 -9.86 7.92
N ILE A 46 14.56 -9.88 7.64
CA ILE A 46 15.10 -10.77 6.61
C ILE A 46 14.92 -12.22 7.07
N GLY A 47 14.31 -13.03 6.21
CA GLY A 47 13.90 -14.40 6.53
C GLY A 47 12.39 -14.56 6.64
N ASP A 48 11.64 -13.46 6.82
CA ASP A 48 10.18 -13.50 6.82
C ASP A 48 9.63 -13.99 5.46
N THR A 49 8.53 -14.73 5.53
CA THR A 49 7.77 -15.19 4.37
C THR A 49 6.29 -15.01 4.63
N ILE A 50 5.55 -14.62 3.59
CA ILE A 50 4.10 -14.43 3.66
C ILE A 50 3.42 -15.10 2.47
N THR A 51 2.13 -15.33 2.59
CA THR A 51 1.25 -15.75 1.49
C THR A 51 0.85 -14.55 0.64
N GLN A 52 0.38 -14.82 -0.59
CA GLN A 52 -0.20 -13.76 -1.43
C GLN A 52 -1.40 -13.10 -0.73
N GLN A 53 -2.24 -13.87 -0.05
CA GLN A 53 -3.40 -13.34 0.65
C GLN A 53 -3.00 -12.37 1.76
N GLU A 54 -1.95 -12.68 2.53
CA GLU A 54 -1.40 -11.77 3.53
C GLU A 54 -0.84 -10.49 2.88
N ALA A 55 -0.09 -10.62 1.78
CA ALA A 55 0.42 -9.46 1.05
C ALA A 55 -0.70 -8.53 0.56
N GLU A 56 -1.81 -9.11 0.07
CA GLU A 56 -2.98 -8.35 -0.36
C GLU A 56 -3.72 -7.69 0.80
N ALA A 57 -3.82 -8.38 1.94
CA ALA A 57 -4.42 -7.82 3.15
C ALA A 57 -3.60 -6.65 3.71
N PHE A 58 -2.27 -6.75 3.68
CA PHE A 58 -1.38 -5.67 4.11
C PHE A 58 -1.49 -4.46 3.19
N LEU A 59 -1.46 -4.68 1.87
CA LEU A 59 -1.66 -3.61 0.89
C LEU A 59 -3.01 -2.91 1.05
N GLN A 60 -4.09 -3.68 1.24
CA GLN A 60 -5.42 -3.12 1.46
C GLN A 60 -5.45 -2.22 2.70
N LEU A 61 -4.90 -2.69 3.81
CA LEU A 61 -4.87 -1.92 5.06
C LEU A 61 -4.09 -0.61 4.89
N GLU A 62 -2.89 -0.67 4.32
CA GLU A 62 -2.05 0.52 4.09
C GLU A 62 -2.76 1.52 3.16
N CYS A 63 -3.39 1.04 2.08
CA CYS A 63 -4.13 1.90 1.15
C CYS A 63 -5.37 2.52 1.79
N ASP A 64 -6.07 1.81 2.67
CA ASP A 64 -7.20 2.36 3.43
C ASP A 64 -6.74 3.48 4.38
N GLU A 65 -5.62 3.31 5.07
CA GLU A 65 -5.03 4.36 5.92
C GLU A 65 -4.64 5.61 5.11
N VAL A 66 -4.06 5.42 3.92
CA VAL A 66 -3.75 6.53 2.99
C VAL A 66 -5.05 7.19 2.52
N ALA A 67 -6.06 6.41 2.13
CA ALA A 67 -7.35 6.91 1.68
C ALA A 67 -8.09 7.73 2.75
N GLU A 68 -7.97 7.36 4.03
CA GLU A 68 -8.50 8.15 5.14
C GLU A 68 -7.81 9.53 5.26
N LYS A 69 -6.47 9.56 5.13
CA LYS A 69 -5.69 10.81 5.16
C LYS A 69 -6.04 11.69 3.96
N VAL A 70 -6.05 11.12 2.75
CA VAL A 70 -6.44 11.81 1.52
C VAL A 70 -7.85 12.38 1.65
N SER A 71 -8.81 11.57 2.13
CA SER A 71 -10.21 12.01 2.31
C SER A 71 -10.34 13.24 3.20
N LYS A 72 -9.49 13.36 4.24
CA LYS A 72 -9.45 14.55 5.11
C LYS A 72 -8.87 15.77 4.37
N LEU A 73 -7.81 15.57 3.60
CA LEU A 73 -7.12 16.65 2.87
C LEU A 73 -7.94 17.21 1.71
N VAL A 74 -8.71 16.38 1.01
CA VAL A 74 -9.54 16.80 -0.14
C VAL A 74 -10.98 17.13 0.26
N SER A 75 -11.25 17.29 1.56
CA SER A 75 -12.59 17.59 2.06
C SER A 75 -13.16 18.86 1.40
N GLY A 76 -14.37 18.76 0.84
CA GLY A 76 -15.01 19.84 0.10
C GLY A 76 -14.66 19.91 -1.39
N ILE A 77 -13.76 19.07 -1.89
CA ILE A 77 -13.44 18.94 -3.31
C ILE A 77 -14.23 17.78 -3.92
N ALA A 78 -14.94 18.02 -5.01
CA ALA A 78 -15.63 16.97 -5.74
C ALA A 78 -14.63 16.19 -6.62
N LEU A 79 -14.31 14.97 -6.21
CA LEU A 79 -13.54 14.02 -7.00
C LEU A 79 -14.41 12.85 -7.43
N ASN A 80 -14.22 12.36 -8.65
CA ASN A 80 -14.74 11.06 -9.03
C ASN A 80 -13.83 9.93 -8.49
N GLN A 81 -14.30 8.69 -8.54
CA GLN A 81 -13.57 7.54 -7.98
C GLN A 81 -12.18 7.37 -8.59
N ASN A 82 -12.01 7.53 -9.91
CA ASN A 82 -10.71 7.38 -10.56
C ASN A 82 -9.71 8.47 -10.14
N GLN A 83 -10.17 9.71 -9.95
CA GLN A 83 -9.34 10.81 -9.46
C GLN A 83 -8.91 10.55 -8.02
N PHE A 84 -9.83 10.10 -7.17
CA PHE A 84 -9.52 9.74 -5.79
C PHE A 84 -8.50 8.59 -5.73
N ASP A 85 -8.72 7.51 -6.49
CA ASP A 85 -7.81 6.37 -6.57
C ASP A 85 -6.42 6.77 -7.07
N ALA A 86 -6.33 7.67 -8.05
CA ALA A 86 -5.05 8.19 -8.55
C ALA A 86 -4.29 8.99 -7.47
N VAL A 87 -4.99 9.81 -6.68
CA VAL A 87 -4.38 10.54 -5.56
C VAL A 87 -3.90 9.58 -4.47
N VAL A 88 -4.71 8.56 -4.13
CA VAL A 88 -4.31 7.54 -3.15
C VAL A 88 -3.09 6.76 -3.64
N SER A 89 -3.07 6.33 -4.90
CA SER A 89 -1.91 5.63 -5.48
C SER A 89 -0.64 6.49 -5.46
N LEU A 90 -0.74 7.80 -5.71
CA LEU A 90 0.39 8.71 -5.60
C LEU A 90 0.88 8.82 -4.16
N CYS A 91 -0.01 9.08 -3.20
CA CYS A 91 0.33 9.19 -1.78
C CYS A 91 0.88 7.89 -1.20
N TYR A 92 0.42 6.73 -1.68
CA TYR A 92 1.02 5.45 -1.30
C TYR A 92 2.50 5.38 -1.70
N ASN A 93 2.82 5.83 -2.92
CA ASN A 93 4.19 5.75 -3.45
C ASN A 93 5.17 6.74 -2.81
N ILE A 94 4.73 7.96 -2.50
CA ILE A 94 5.64 9.03 -2.01
C ILE A 94 5.57 9.30 -0.50
N GLY A 95 4.58 8.74 0.20
CA GLY A 95 4.28 9.05 1.60
C GLY A 95 3.60 10.40 1.82
#